data_AF-A0A1F4CM64-F1
#
_entry.id   AF-A0A1F4CM64-F1
#
_cell.length_a   1.000
_cell.length_b   1.000
_cell.length_c   1.000
_cell.angle_alpha   90.00
_cell.angle_beta   90.00
_cell.angle_gamma   90.00
#
_symmetry.space_group_name_H-M   'P 1'
#
loop_
_entity.id
_entity.type
_entity.pdbx_description
1 polymer ?
#
loop_
_entity_poly.entity_id
_entity_poly.type
_entity_poly.pdbx_seq_one_letter_code
_entity_poly.pdbx_strand_id
1 'polypeptide(L)'
;MAETPFELDLSLQVGKYDIRKLLGKGATGTVYLAVDTFTGGEVALKVIEPEVFRDPKFGAVYRTQFLNEASLAGKLRHPHIVAILNAVVQEDSGHMAMECVMGGDLSQHATPDTLLPVADVLQMIFKCCGALDYAFREGIIHRDIKPANIMIAQGSDVKIADFGAALLRKAQAVQTASIGSPYYMSPEQMEDKPLTHHSDMYCLGVALYELLTGRKPFDADTLEALVQKVMHHDPAPPTSVRPDLPKEIDRVVLRALGKKPEQRYATWAEFAAELSNLMKLVLPPDAIPDSEKYVVLKRVDMLSILSDAEIWELVAAGRWTRVGAKQQIIRENDPGKSFFFLARGQVRVTRHGRLLNTIDERECFGEMAYIRGGELPRHATVESVTDVLLAEFEPEPLARMSIGAQYCLMRALVRNLVDRLEMANTRLTR
;
A
#
# COMPACT_ATOMS: atom_id res chain seq x y z
N MET A 1 -20.69 30.28 29.88
CA MET A 1 -21.30 28.95 30.08
C MET A 1 -20.17 27.96 29.97
N ALA A 2 -19.88 27.25 31.05
CA ALA A 2 -18.75 26.34 31.15
C ALA A 2 -18.98 25.11 30.26
N GLU A 3 -17.99 24.74 29.46
CA GLU A 3 -17.93 23.48 28.74
C GLU A 3 -17.87 22.33 29.76
N THR A 4 -18.91 21.48 29.77
CA THR A 4 -18.87 20.20 30.48
C THR A 4 -17.92 19.26 29.74
N PRO A 5 -16.93 18.64 30.42
CA PRO A 5 -16.11 17.60 29.82
C PRO A 5 -17.01 16.41 29.45
N PHE A 6 -16.84 15.90 28.23
CA PHE A 6 -17.45 14.64 27.81
C PHE A 6 -16.75 13.51 28.61
N GLU A 7 -17.24 13.18 29.81
CA GLU A 7 -16.80 11.99 30.53
C GLU A 7 -17.27 10.77 29.75
N LEU A 8 -16.33 10.12 29.05
CA LEU A 8 -16.56 8.85 28.37
C LEU A 8 -16.83 7.78 29.43
N ASP A 9 -18.04 7.22 29.45
CA ASP A 9 -18.33 6.02 30.24
C ASP A 9 -17.52 4.85 29.66
N LEU A 10 -16.43 4.47 30.33
CA LEU A 10 -15.51 3.39 29.96
C LEU A 10 -16.15 1.99 30.11
N SER A 11 -17.45 1.89 30.39
CA SER A 11 -18.23 0.65 30.41
C SER A 11 -18.95 0.33 29.08
N LEU A 12 -18.76 1.13 28.04
CA LEU A 12 -19.49 1.01 26.78
C LEU A 12 -18.99 -0.18 25.93
N GLN A 13 -19.73 -1.28 25.96
CA GLN A 13 -19.55 -2.42 25.06
C GLN A 13 -20.49 -2.27 23.85
N VAL A 14 -19.96 -2.40 22.63
CA VAL A 14 -20.75 -2.42 21.40
C VAL A 14 -20.65 -3.81 20.78
N GLY A 15 -21.74 -4.58 20.85
CA GLY A 15 -21.73 -5.99 20.45
C GLY A 15 -20.70 -6.77 21.27
N LYS A 16 -19.69 -7.33 20.61
CA LYS A 16 -18.59 -8.08 21.26
C LYS A 16 -17.34 -7.23 21.53
N TYR A 17 -17.39 -5.93 21.30
CA TYR A 17 -16.22 -5.06 21.35
C TYR A 17 -16.27 -4.16 22.59
N ASP A 18 -15.24 -4.26 23.42
CA ASP A 18 -15.06 -3.40 24.60
C ASP A 18 -14.37 -2.11 24.17
N ILE A 19 -15.06 -0.97 24.24
CA ILE A 19 -14.49 0.33 23.87
C ILE A 19 -13.42 0.74 24.88
N ARG A 20 -12.26 1.15 24.37
CA ARG A 20 -11.12 1.59 25.19
C ARG A 20 -10.85 3.09 25.07
N LYS A 21 -10.88 3.62 23.85
CA LYS A 21 -10.48 5.00 23.59
C LYS A 21 -11.15 5.53 22.32
N LEU A 22 -11.53 6.80 22.31
CA LEU A 22 -11.89 7.52 21.08
C LEU A 22 -10.65 7.74 20.21
N LEU A 23 -10.69 7.30 18.95
CA LEU A 23 -9.62 7.55 17.96
C LEU A 23 -9.93 8.78 17.09
N GLY A 24 -11.20 8.97 16.72
CA GLY A 24 -11.61 10.13 15.94
C GLY A 24 -13.10 10.12 15.61
N LYS A 25 -13.63 11.28 15.19
CA LYS A 25 -15.01 11.44 14.73
C LYS A 25 -14.98 11.83 13.24
N GLY A 26 -15.55 10.98 12.40
CA GLY A 26 -15.68 11.19 10.96
C GLY A 26 -17.08 11.64 10.57
N ALA A 27 -17.30 11.85 9.27
CA ALA A 27 -18.60 12.27 8.75
C ALA A 27 -19.67 11.17 8.87
N THR A 28 -19.28 9.90 8.75
CA THR A 28 -20.18 8.72 8.75
C THR A 28 -20.32 8.03 10.11
N GLY A 29 -19.57 8.47 11.13
CA GLY A 29 -19.56 7.83 12.43
C GLY A 29 -18.34 8.17 13.27
N THR A 30 -18.31 7.62 14.48
CA THR A 30 -17.21 7.78 15.44
C THR A 30 -16.38 6.50 15.48
N VAL A 31 -15.05 6.63 15.46
CA VAL A 31 -14.08 5.53 15.46
C VAL A 31 -13.44 5.42 16.84
N TYR A 32 -13.51 4.22 17.42
CA TYR A 32 -12.95 3.89 18.71
C TYR A 32 -11.87 2.81 18.59
N LEU A 33 -10.85 2.88 19.44
CA LEU A 33 -10.03 1.72 19.76
C LEU A 33 -10.88 0.83 20.66
N ALA A 34 -11.07 -0.41 20.26
CA ALA A 34 -11.81 -1.40 21.03
C ALA A 34 -11.05 -2.73 21.07
N VAL A 35 -11.40 -3.60 22.02
CA VAL A 35 -10.88 -4.96 22.11
C VAL A 35 -12.01 -5.93 21.75
N ASP A 36 -11.75 -6.83 20.80
CA ASP A 36 -12.65 -7.95 20.54
C ASP A 36 -12.58 -8.93 21.70
N THR A 37 -13.66 -9.03 22.49
CA THR A 37 -13.71 -9.86 23.70
C THR A 37 -13.50 -11.35 23.44
N PHE A 38 -13.69 -11.82 22.20
CA PHE A 38 -13.50 -13.22 21.84
C PHE A 38 -12.06 -13.55 21.45
N THR A 39 -11.39 -12.66 20.71
CA THR A 39 -10.01 -12.90 20.22
C THR A 39 -8.95 -12.24 21.10
N GLY A 40 -9.33 -11.27 21.92
CA GLY A 40 -8.42 -10.43 22.70
C GLY A 40 -7.67 -9.39 21.86
N GLY A 41 -7.92 -9.32 20.54
CA GLY A 41 -7.24 -8.40 19.63
C GLY A 41 -7.79 -6.98 19.65
N GLU A 42 -6.92 -6.00 19.45
CA GLU A 42 -7.32 -4.60 19.25
C GLU A 42 -7.89 -4.36 17.84
N VAL A 43 -8.96 -3.59 17.77
CA VAL A 43 -9.63 -3.20 16.51
C VAL A 43 -9.95 -1.72 16.50
N ALA A 44 -9.97 -1.13 15.32
CA ALA A 44 -10.59 0.17 15.10
C ALA A 44 -12.10 -0.04 14.82
N LEU A 45 -12.95 0.32 15.77
CA LEU A 45 -14.39 0.14 15.71
C LEU A 45 -15.07 1.44 15.28
N LYS A 46 -15.55 1.50 14.04
CA LYS A 46 -16.38 2.60 13.52
C LYS A 46 -17.84 2.34 13.89
N VAL A 47 -18.46 3.25 14.64
CA VAL A 47 -19.85 3.16 15.09
C VAL A 47 -20.63 4.31 14.45
N ILE A 48 -21.76 3.99 13.81
CA ILE A 48 -22.67 5.00 13.25
C ILE A 48 -23.35 5.74 14.39
N GLU A 49 -23.46 7.06 14.29
CA GLU A 49 -24.14 7.86 15.30
C GLU A 49 -25.66 7.61 15.26
N PRO A 50 -26.35 7.44 16.40
CA PRO A 50 -27.80 7.21 16.44
C PRO A 50 -28.62 8.28 15.72
N GLU A 51 -28.11 9.50 15.63
CA GLU A 51 -28.73 10.65 14.94
C GLU A 51 -28.87 10.42 13.43
N VAL A 52 -27.94 9.65 12.83
CA VAL A 52 -28.01 9.22 11.43
C VAL A 52 -29.26 8.37 11.16
N PHE A 53 -29.81 7.69 12.18
CA PHE A 53 -31.04 6.90 12.01
C PHE A 53 -32.33 7.71 12.23
N ARG A 54 -32.22 8.94 12.75
CA ARG A 54 -33.38 9.77 13.12
C ARG A 54 -33.79 10.77 12.02
N ASP A 55 -32.87 11.16 11.15
CA ASP A 55 -33.16 12.06 10.01
C ASP A 55 -33.37 11.26 8.71
N PRO A 56 -34.60 11.23 8.15
CA PRO A 56 -34.89 10.45 6.94
C PRO A 56 -34.13 10.88 5.68
N LYS A 57 -33.66 12.13 5.58
CA LYS A 57 -32.97 12.66 4.40
C LYS A 57 -31.46 12.71 4.61
N PHE A 58 -31.00 13.29 5.72
CA PHE A 58 -29.57 13.38 6.05
C PHE A 58 -29.01 11.99 6.39
N GLY A 59 -29.77 11.20 7.14
CA GLY A 59 -29.41 9.85 7.55
C GLY A 59 -29.24 8.85 6.40
N ALA A 60 -30.02 8.99 5.33
CA ALA A 60 -30.02 8.06 4.21
C ALA A 60 -28.67 8.01 3.47
N VAL A 61 -28.00 9.15 3.30
CA VAL A 61 -26.70 9.25 2.60
C VAL A 61 -25.60 8.57 3.42
N TYR A 62 -25.47 8.94 4.70
CA TYR A 62 -24.45 8.36 5.59
C TYR A 62 -24.69 6.87 5.86
N ARG A 63 -25.96 6.45 6.00
CA ARG A 63 -26.31 5.03 6.11
C ARG A 63 -25.90 4.27 4.86
N THR A 64 -26.10 4.85 3.68
CA THR A 64 -25.71 4.24 2.40
C THR A 64 -24.18 4.14 2.28
N GLN A 65 -23.43 5.18 2.65
CA GLN A 65 -21.96 5.13 2.71
C GLN A 65 -21.47 4.02 3.64
N PHE A 66 -22.02 3.94 4.85
CA PHE A 66 -21.67 2.91 5.79
C PHE A 66 -22.02 1.51 5.29
N LEU A 67 -23.21 1.31 4.71
CA LEU A 67 -23.61 0.03 4.11
C LEU A 67 -22.68 -0.37 2.96
N ASN A 68 -22.26 0.60 2.14
CA ASN A 68 -21.34 0.38 1.04
C ASN A 68 -19.97 -0.06 1.55
N GLU A 69 -19.42 0.65 2.53
CA GLU A 69 -18.16 0.27 3.18
C GLU A 69 -18.28 -1.10 3.84
N ALA A 70 -19.36 -1.35 4.59
CA ALA A 70 -19.65 -2.64 5.23
C ALA A 70 -19.73 -3.78 4.21
N SER A 71 -20.24 -3.52 3.00
CA SER A 71 -20.32 -4.51 1.91
C SER A 71 -18.95 -4.93 1.38
N LEU A 72 -17.88 -4.20 1.70
CA LEU A 72 -16.49 -4.53 1.37
C LEU A 72 -15.84 -5.44 2.41
N ALA A 73 -16.52 -5.73 3.53
CA ALA A 73 -16.05 -6.66 4.55
C ALA A 73 -15.62 -8.00 3.93
N GLY A 74 -14.37 -8.37 4.17
CA GLY A 74 -13.76 -9.59 3.63
C GLY A 74 -13.46 -9.61 2.12
N LYS A 75 -13.89 -8.61 1.32
CA LYS A 75 -13.66 -8.55 -0.13
C LYS A 75 -12.28 -8.01 -0.49
N LEU A 76 -11.89 -6.88 0.08
CA LEU A 76 -10.59 -6.27 -0.17
C LEU A 76 -9.56 -6.82 0.81
N ARG A 77 -8.52 -7.46 0.27
CA ARG A 77 -7.38 -7.96 1.05
C ARG A 77 -6.09 -7.53 0.37
N HIS A 78 -5.48 -6.48 0.92
CA HIS A 78 -4.23 -5.94 0.41
C HIS A 78 -3.43 -5.32 1.57
N PRO A 79 -2.10 -5.48 1.65
CA PRO A 79 -1.30 -4.98 2.76
C PRO A 79 -1.42 -3.48 2.98
N HIS A 80 -1.64 -2.71 1.91
CA HIS A 80 -1.81 -1.25 1.94
C HIS A 80 -3.28 -0.79 1.88
N ILE A 81 -4.23 -1.64 2.26
CA ILE A 81 -5.65 -1.28 2.49
C ILE A 81 -6.01 -1.72 3.91
N VAL A 82 -6.69 -0.86 4.67
CA VAL A 82 -7.20 -1.21 5.99
C VAL A 82 -8.26 -2.31 5.84
N ALA A 83 -8.01 -3.46 6.47
CA ALA A 83 -8.92 -4.58 6.37
C ALA A 83 -10.19 -4.35 7.19
N ILE A 84 -11.36 -4.55 6.57
CA ILE A 84 -12.64 -4.61 7.29
C ILE A 84 -12.84 -6.06 7.76
N LEU A 85 -12.77 -6.26 9.08
CA LEU A 85 -12.80 -7.56 9.72
C LEU A 85 -14.23 -8.08 9.90
N ASN A 86 -15.14 -7.19 10.29
CA ASN A 86 -16.54 -7.51 10.52
C ASN A 86 -17.39 -6.24 10.40
N ALA A 87 -18.61 -6.36 9.90
CA ALA A 87 -19.59 -5.28 9.90
C ALA A 87 -20.95 -5.82 10.34
N VAL A 88 -21.61 -5.09 11.24
CA VAL A 88 -22.96 -5.38 11.72
C VAL A 88 -23.81 -4.16 11.44
N VAL A 89 -24.92 -4.36 10.73
CA VAL A 89 -25.89 -3.29 10.43
C VAL A 89 -27.27 -3.76 10.84
N GLN A 90 -27.93 -2.96 11.68
CA GLN A 90 -29.29 -3.17 12.18
C GLN A 90 -30.18 -2.01 11.71
N GLU A 91 -31.44 -1.99 12.17
CA GLU A 91 -32.41 -0.98 11.78
C GLU A 91 -32.04 0.42 12.31
N ASP A 92 -31.52 0.49 13.53
CA ASP A 92 -31.26 1.71 14.30
C ASP A 92 -29.80 1.82 14.80
N SER A 93 -28.94 0.86 14.46
CA SER A 93 -27.54 0.85 14.86
C SER A 93 -26.66 0.17 13.81
N GLY A 94 -25.37 0.51 13.82
CA GLY A 94 -24.39 -0.15 12.96
C GLY A 94 -22.97 0.09 13.46
N HIS A 95 -22.15 -0.95 13.37
CA HIS A 95 -20.73 -0.87 13.71
C HIS A 95 -19.89 -1.76 12.81
N MET A 96 -18.65 -1.35 12.60
CA MET A 96 -17.69 -2.02 11.74
C MET A 96 -16.35 -2.10 12.45
N ALA A 97 -15.86 -3.32 12.62
CA ALA A 97 -14.54 -3.59 13.14
C ALA A 97 -13.54 -3.67 12.00
N MET A 98 -12.48 -2.87 12.11
CA MET A 98 -11.42 -2.75 11.13
C MET A 98 -10.08 -3.07 11.80
N GLU A 99 -9.09 -3.40 10.97
CA GLU A 99 -7.69 -3.43 11.39
C GLU A 99 -7.31 -2.12 12.09
N CYS A 100 -6.65 -2.22 13.25
CA CYS A 100 -6.21 -1.07 14.01
C CYS A 100 -4.84 -0.58 13.52
N VAL A 101 -4.77 0.68 13.06
CA VAL A 101 -3.54 1.33 12.59
C VAL A 101 -3.23 2.53 13.48
N MET A 102 -2.13 2.46 14.24
CA MET A 102 -1.88 3.39 15.36
C MET A 102 -0.99 4.59 15.03
N GLY A 103 -0.35 4.66 13.87
CA GLY A 103 0.57 5.75 13.50
C GLY A 103 -0.11 7.07 13.07
N GLY A 104 -1.43 7.17 13.22
CA GLY A 104 -2.22 8.29 12.69
C GLY A 104 -2.36 8.23 11.18
N ASP A 105 -2.60 9.37 10.55
CA ASP A 105 -2.80 9.51 9.10
C ASP A 105 -1.86 10.57 8.51
N LEU A 106 -1.78 10.66 7.18
CA LEU A 106 -0.86 11.58 6.51
C LEU A 106 -1.26 13.06 6.64
N SER A 107 -2.45 13.41 7.11
CA SER A 107 -2.84 14.82 7.28
C SER A 107 -2.00 15.53 8.35
N GLN A 108 -1.46 14.79 9.32
CA GLN A 108 -0.52 15.33 10.30
C GLN A 108 0.79 15.84 9.65
N HIS A 109 1.08 15.42 8.41
CA HIS A 109 2.26 15.78 7.63
C HIS A 109 1.96 16.65 6.41
N ALA A 110 0.77 17.26 6.37
CA ALA A 110 0.30 18.08 5.25
C ALA A 110 0.53 19.59 5.46
N THR A 111 1.43 19.98 6.38
CA THR A 111 1.77 21.40 6.64
C THR A 111 3.28 21.64 6.48
N PRO A 112 3.72 22.86 6.14
CA PRO A 112 5.14 23.13 5.88
C PRO A 112 6.08 22.74 7.03
N ASP A 113 5.61 22.86 8.27
CA ASP A 113 6.41 22.57 9.47
C ASP A 113 6.43 21.08 9.86
N THR A 114 5.58 20.26 9.23
CA THR A 114 5.41 18.83 9.57
C THR A 114 5.70 17.89 8.41
N LEU A 115 6.30 18.40 7.32
CA LEU A 115 6.59 17.62 6.12
C LEU A 115 7.52 16.43 6.41
N LEU A 116 7.20 15.31 5.78
CA LEU A 116 8.05 14.12 5.76
C LEU A 116 9.21 14.30 4.76
N PRO A 117 10.29 13.49 4.90
CA PRO A 117 11.30 13.37 3.87
C PRO A 117 10.68 13.01 2.51
N VAL A 118 11.17 13.64 1.45
CA VAL A 118 10.64 13.44 0.07
C VAL A 118 10.64 11.96 -0.32
N ALA A 119 11.69 11.24 0.05
CA ALA A 119 11.80 9.80 -0.22
C ALA A 119 10.70 8.98 0.46
N ASP A 120 10.25 9.37 1.65
CA ASP A 120 9.19 8.67 2.37
C ASP A 120 7.83 8.95 1.72
N VAL A 121 7.55 10.21 1.38
CA VAL A 121 6.32 10.58 0.65
C VAL A 121 6.21 9.81 -0.66
N LEU A 122 7.28 9.74 -1.46
CA LEU A 122 7.28 9.01 -2.72
C LEU A 122 7.05 7.49 -2.52
N GLN A 123 7.63 6.89 -1.47
CA GLN A 123 7.40 5.48 -1.14
C GLN A 123 5.95 5.21 -0.69
N MET A 124 5.38 6.09 0.14
CA MET A 124 4.00 5.98 0.60
C MET A 124 3.03 6.09 -0.59
N ILE A 125 3.20 7.09 -1.45
CA ILE A 125 2.33 7.28 -2.63
C ILE A 125 2.50 6.13 -3.64
N PHE A 126 3.71 5.57 -3.80
CA PHE A 126 3.93 4.37 -4.60
C PHE A 126 3.10 3.17 -4.09
N LYS A 127 3.08 2.95 -2.77
CA LYS A 127 2.27 1.89 -2.13
C LYS A 127 0.77 2.13 -2.33
N CYS A 128 0.33 3.40 -2.26
CA CYS A 128 -1.04 3.78 -2.59
C CYS A 128 -1.41 3.47 -4.05
N CYS A 129 -0.51 3.67 -5.03
CA CYS A 129 -0.77 3.29 -6.41
C CYS A 129 -1.07 1.79 -6.54
N GLY A 130 -0.31 0.93 -5.86
CA GLY A 130 -0.55 -0.51 -5.85
C GLY A 130 -1.90 -0.89 -5.23
N ALA A 131 -2.24 -0.27 -4.09
CA ALA A 131 -3.53 -0.48 -3.43
C ALA A 131 -4.73 -0.06 -4.29
N LEU A 132 -4.63 1.09 -4.95
CA LEU A 132 -5.70 1.63 -5.81
C LEU A 132 -5.84 0.88 -7.13
N ASP A 133 -4.73 0.36 -7.67
CA ASP A 133 -4.78 -0.56 -8.82
C ASP A 133 -5.49 -1.86 -8.46
N TYR A 134 -5.17 -2.44 -7.29
CA TYR A 134 -5.86 -3.62 -6.77
C TYR A 134 -7.37 -3.36 -6.60
N ALA A 135 -7.75 -2.27 -5.91
CA ALA A 135 -9.15 -1.94 -5.72
C ALA A 135 -9.89 -1.74 -7.06
N PHE A 136 -9.25 -1.07 -8.03
CA PHE A 136 -9.84 -0.87 -9.35
C PHE A 136 -10.09 -2.16 -10.11
N ARG A 137 -9.16 -3.14 -10.03
CA ARG A 137 -9.34 -4.48 -10.62
C ARG A 137 -10.49 -5.26 -9.97
N GLU A 138 -10.75 -5.02 -8.69
CA GLU A 138 -11.93 -5.52 -7.96
C GLU A 138 -13.21 -4.71 -8.28
N GLY A 139 -13.16 -3.77 -9.22
CA GLY A 139 -14.30 -2.97 -9.67
C GLY A 139 -14.65 -1.80 -8.74
N ILE A 140 -13.72 -1.39 -7.87
CA ILE A 140 -13.93 -0.39 -6.83
C ILE A 140 -13.09 0.87 -7.15
N ILE A 141 -13.75 2.03 -7.11
CA ILE A 141 -13.11 3.35 -7.19
C ILE A 141 -13.34 4.00 -5.84
N HIS A 142 -12.31 4.52 -5.17
CA HIS A 142 -12.40 5.02 -3.80
C HIS A 142 -13.19 6.33 -3.68
N ARG A 143 -12.93 7.30 -4.56
CA ARG A 143 -13.60 8.61 -4.71
C ARG A 143 -13.35 9.66 -3.62
N ASP A 144 -12.60 9.34 -2.57
CA ASP A 144 -12.30 10.29 -1.47
C ASP A 144 -10.85 10.10 -0.97
N ILE A 145 -9.90 10.02 -1.90
CA ILE A 145 -8.48 9.94 -1.54
C ILE A 145 -8.00 11.31 -1.05
N LYS A 146 -7.47 11.33 0.17
CA LYS A 146 -6.88 12.49 0.84
C LYS A 146 -5.92 12.00 1.94
N PRO A 147 -4.98 12.84 2.41
CA PRO A 147 -4.04 12.47 3.48
C PRO A 147 -4.71 11.87 4.73
N ALA A 148 -5.88 12.38 5.12
CA ALA A 148 -6.64 11.87 6.27
C ALA A 148 -7.17 10.43 6.11
N ASN A 149 -7.22 9.91 4.89
CA ASN A 149 -7.65 8.54 4.59
C ASN A 149 -6.45 7.61 4.30
N ILE A 150 -5.22 8.07 4.51
CA ILE A 150 -4.00 7.28 4.33
C ILE A 150 -3.33 7.13 5.69
N MET A 151 -3.53 5.98 6.32
CA MET A 151 -3.05 5.65 7.66
C MET A 151 -1.58 5.26 7.63
N ILE A 152 -0.81 5.69 8.62
CA ILE A 152 0.60 5.31 8.79
C ILE A 152 0.67 4.08 9.68
N ALA A 153 1.12 2.95 9.12
CA ALA A 153 1.34 1.73 9.89
C ALA A 153 2.68 1.80 10.64
N GLN A 154 3.77 1.96 9.90
CA GLN A 154 5.12 2.10 10.46
C GLN A 154 6.08 2.68 9.42
N GLY A 155 6.80 3.76 9.76
CA GLY A 155 7.74 4.39 8.82
C GLY A 155 7.05 4.83 7.53
N SER A 156 7.51 4.35 6.38
CA SER A 156 6.88 4.58 5.07
C SER A 156 5.82 3.55 4.69
N ASP A 157 5.42 2.66 5.60
CA ASP A 157 4.33 1.74 5.40
C ASP A 157 2.98 2.38 5.70
N VAL A 158 2.07 2.32 4.73
CA VAL A 158 0.77 3.01 4.77
C VAL A 158 -0.36 2.10 4.35
N LYS A 159 -1.57 2.42 4.82
CA LYS A 159 -2.82 1.74 4.49
C LYS A 159 -3.91 2.74 4.15
N ILE A 160 -4.59 2.52 3.02
CA ILE A 160 -5.74 3.34 2.63
C ILE A 160 -6.98 2.87 3.41
N ALA A 161 -7.70 3.81 4.01
CA ALA A 161 -8.93 3.59 4.76
C ALA A 161 -10.13 4.32 4.12
N ASP A 162 -11.35 4.03 4.58
CA ASP A 162 -12.60 4.72 4.22
C ASP A 162 -13.02 4.62 2.74
N PHE A 163 -13.26 3.40 2.27
CA PHE A 163 -13.84 3.13 0.95
C PHE A 163 -15.37 3.38 0.90
N GLY A 164 -15.96 4.07 1.88
CA GLY A 164 -17.42 4.24 1.98
C GLY A 164 -18.05 5.08 0.86
N ALA A 165 -17.26 5.92 0.19
CA ALA A 165 -17.71 6.66 -0.98
C ALA A 165 -17.79 5.80 -2.26
N ALA A 166 -17.17 4.62 -2.28
CA ALA A 166 -16.85 3.90 -3.52
C ALA A 166 -18.05 3.43 -4.35
N LEU A 167 -19.22 3.26 -3.73
CA LEU A 167 -20.43 2.71 -4.35
C LEU A 167 -21.56 3.73 -4.49
N LEU A 168 -21.33 5.01 -4.18
CA LEU A 168 -22.34 6.07 -4.34
C LEU A 168 -22.57 6.41 -5.83
N ARG A 169 -23.37 5.63 -6.56
CA ARG A 169 -23.83 6.04 -7.90
C ARG A 169 -25.18 6.75 -7.80
N LYS A 170 -25.27 7.93 -8.44
CA LYS A 170 -26.49 8.58 -8.97
C LYS A 170 -27.42 9.43 -8.09
N ALA A 171 -27.17 9.69 -6.80
CA ALA A 171 -28.05 10.60 -6.05
C ALA A 171 -27.28 11.58 -5.16
N GLN A 172 -27.41 12.87 -5.47
CA GLN A 172 -27.07 14.03 -4.64
C GLN A 172 -25.59 14.45 -4.58
N ALA A 173 -25.04 14.89 -5.72
CA ALA A 173 -23.77 15.62 -5.79
C ALA A 173 -23.89 17.12 -5.41
N VAL A 174 -25.10 17.68 -5.25
CA VAL A 174 -25.30 19.13 -5.06
C VAL A 174 -25.46 19.55 -3.58
N GLN A 175 -25.61 18.61 -2.65
CA GLN A 175 -25.63 18.90 -1.20
C GLN A 175 -24.38 18.41 -0.46
N THR A 176 -23.32 18.08 -1.19
CA THR A 176 -22.11 17.41 -0.69
C THR A 176 -21.02 18.38 -0.23
N ALA A 177 -21.27 19.69 -0.29
CA ALA A 177 -20.36 20.72 0.21
C ALA A 177 -20.09 20.63 1.73
N SER A 178 -20.89 19.87 2.47
CA SER A 178 -20.69 19.57 3.90
C SER A 178 -20.06 18.21 4.19
N ILE A 179 -19.76 17.39 3.17
CA ILE A 179 -19.56 15.93 3.33
C ILE A 179 -18.13 15.46 2.98
N GLY A 180 -17.25 16.37 2.56
CA GLY A 180 -15.83 16.06 2.31
C GLY A 180 -15.00 17.32 2.15
N SER A 181 -13.69 17.17 2.00
CA SER A 181 -12.79 18.28 1.68
C SER A 181 -12.77 18.46 0.16
N PRO A 182 -13.51 19.43 -0.42
CA PRO A 182 -13.66 19.57 -1.88
C PRO A 182 -12.32 19.80 -2.60
N TYR A 183 -11.30 20.19 -1.85
CA TYR A 183 -9.96 20.48 -2.35
C TYR A 183 -9.24 19.29 -3.01
N TYR A 184 -9.65 18.05 -2.76
CA TYR A 184 -9.06 16.86 -3.41
C TYR A 184 -9.88 16.34 -4.60
N MET A 185 -11.11 16.84 -4.78
CA MET A 185 -12.02 16.33 -5.82
C MET A 185 -11.46 16.60 -7.22
N SER A 186 -11.56 15.61 -8.10
CA SER A 186 -11.20 15.76 -9.49
C SER A 186 -12.19 16.64 -10.27
N PRO A 187 -11.79 17.24 -11.41
CA PRO A 187 -12.69 17.99 -12.28
C PRO A 187 -13.99 17.23 -12.62
N GLU A 188 -13.87 15.95 -12.96
CA GLU A 188 -15.02 15.10 -13.28
C GLU A 188 -15.92 14.80 -12.05
N GLN A 189 -15.38 14.83 -10.82
CA GLN A 189 -16.21 14.76 -9.61
C GLN A 189 -17.00 16.06 -9.40
N MET A 190 -16.37 17.22 -9.61
CA MET A 190 -17.03 18.52 -9.48
C MET A 190 -18.14 18.74 -10.52
N GLU A 191 -18.02 18.11 -11.69
CA GLU A 191 -19.01 18.14 -12.76
C GLU A 191 -20.03 16.98 -12.71
N ASP A 192 -19.99 16.12 -11.68
CA ASP A 192 -20.82 14.91 -11.56
C ASP A 192 -20.78 14.00 -12.81
N LYS A 193 -19.59 13.90 -13.43
CA LYS A 193 -19.34 13.04 -14.59
C LYS A 193 -19.02 11.61 -14.13
N PRO A 194 -19.14 10.61 -15.02
CA PRO A 194 -18.75 9.24 -14.71
C PRO A 194 -17.29 9.15 -14.23
N LEU A 195 -17.10 8.64 -13.02
CA LEU A 195 -15.79 8.48 -12.41
C LEU A 195 -15.10 7.20 -12.89
N THR A 196 -13.77 7.25 -12.94
CA THR A 196 -12.89 6.11 -13.30
C THR A 196 -11.68 6.08 -12.35
N HIS A 197 -10.75 5.14 -12.53
CA HIS A 197 -9.48 5.12 -11.79
C HIS A 197 -8.68 6.42 -11.94
N HIS A 198 -8.86 7.15 -13.05
CA HIS A 198 -8.24 8.47 -13.22
C HIS A 198 -8.71 9.48 -12.17
N SER A 199 -9.92 9.36 -11.65
CA SER A 199 -10.45 10.26 -10.61
C SER A 199 -9.66 10.10 -9.32
N ASP A 200 -9.48 8.87 -8.84
CA ASP A 200 -8.63 8.59 -7.68
C ASP A 200 -7.16 8.98 -7.92
N MET A 201 -6.67 8.84 -9.16
CA MET A 201 -5.31 9.27 -9.54
C MET A 201 -5.12 10.78 -9.40
N TYR A 202 -6.13 11.58 -9.76
CA TYR A 202 -6.10 13.02 -9.53
C TYR A 202 -6.07 13.33 -8.04
N CYS A 203 -6.96 12.72 -7.26
CA CYS A 203 -7.03 12.92 -5.82
C CYS A 203 -5.70 12.55 -5.12
N LEU A 204 -5.07 11.44 -5.52
CA LEU A 204 -3.74 11.05 -5.05
C LEU A 204 -2.66 12.04 -5.51
N GLY A 205 -2.78 12.62 -6.71
CA GLY A 205 -1.92 13.69 -7.19
C GLY A 205 -2.01 14.96 -6.34
N VAL A 206 -3.22 15.33 -5.90
CA VAL A 206 -3.44 16.44 -4.96
C VAL A 206 -2.77 16.14 -3.61
N ALA A 207 -2.99 14.94 -3.07
CA ALA A 207 -2.37 14.51 -1.82
C ALA A 207 -0.82 14.51 -1.92
N LEU A 208 -0.25 14.00 -3.02
CA LEU A 208 1.18 14.03 -3.28
C LEU A 208 1.72 15.48 -3.32
N TYR A 209 1.02 16.39 -4.01
CA TYR A 209 1.39 17.80 -4.05
C TYR A 209 1.47 18.40 -2.64
N GLU A 210 0.43 18.17 -1.84
CA GLU A 210 0.34 18.72 -0.49
C GLU A 210 1.36 18.12 0.47
N LEU A 211 1.60 16.82 0.40
CA LEU A 211 2.60 16.14 1.23
C LEU A 211 4.04 16.53 0.88
N LEU A 212 4.28 17.02 -0.35
CA LEU A 212 5.60 17.51 -0.74
C LEU A 212 5.83 18.98 -0.36
N THR A 213 4.77 19.80 -0.37
CA THR A 213 4.87 21.26 -0.29
C THR A 213 4.26 21.89 0.96
N GLY A 214 3.41 21.14 1.69
CA GLY A 214 2.61 21.62 2.81
C GLY A 214 1.45 22.54 2.40
N ARG A 215 1.15 22.61 1.10
CA ARG A 215 0.09 23.46 0.54
C ARG A 215 -0.71 22.70 -0.50
N LYS A 216 -1.99 23.01 -0.62
CA LYS A 216 -2.84 22.43 -1.67
C LYS A 216 -2.53 23.08 -3.02
N PRO A 217 -2.65 22.35 -4.15
CA PRO A 217 -2.44 22.91 -5.49
C PRO A 217 -3.47 23.98 -5.86
N PHE A 218 -4.68 23.89 -5.29
CA PHE A 218 -5.74 24.87 -5.43
C PHE A 218 -6.29 25.21 -4.05
N ASP A 219 -6.49 26.50 -3.81
CA ASP A 219 -7.06 27.03 -2.58
C ASP A 219 -7.98 28.21 -2.93
N ALA A 220 -9.10 28.38 -2.22
CA ALA A 220 -10.06 29.45 -2.46
C ALA A 220 -11.01 29.67 -1.28
N ASP A 221 -11.47 30.91 -1.12
CA ASP A 221 -12.38 31.29 -0.02
C ASP A 221 -13.81 30.78 -0.19
N THR A 222 -14.23 30.42 -1.42
CA THR A 222 -15.55 29.88 -1.71
C THR A 222 -15.46 28.60 -2.56
N LEU A 223 -16.47 27.74 -2.43
CA LEU A 223 -16.56 26.51 -3.21
C LEU A 223 -16.63 26.80 -4.71
N GLU A 224 -17.40 27.82 -5.12
CA GLU A 224 -17.50 28.20 -6.53
C GLU A 224 -16.15 28.64 -7.10
N ALA A 225 -15.37 29.42 -6.34
CA ALA A 225 -14.04 29.84 -6.74
C ALA A 225 -13.06 28.67 -6.78
N LEU A 226 -13.16 27.71 -5.85
CA LEU A 226 -12.38 26.48 -5.87
C LEU A 226 -12.69 25.66 -7.12
N VAL A 227 -13.98 25.47 -7.45
CA VAL A 227 -14.41 24.77 -8.67
C VAL A 227 -13.84 25.46 -9.91
N GLN A 228 -13.93 26.80 -10.01
CA GLN A 228 -13.34 27.54 -11.14
C GLN A 228 -11.83 27.34 -11.27
N LYS A 229 -11.09 27.27 -10.15
CA LYS A 229 -9.65 26.97 -10.15
C LYS A 229 -9.37 25.54 -10.59
N VAL A 230 -10.05 24.56 -10.02
CA VAL A 230 -9.88 23.15 -10.36
C VAL A 230 -10.23 22.87 -11.82
N MET A 231 -11.25 23.55 -12.38
CA MET A 231 -11.68 23.35 -13.76
C MET A 231 -10.80 24.05 -14.80
N HIS A 232 -10.27 25.23 -14.50
CA HIS A 232 -9.73 26.13 -15.54
C HIS A 232 -8.31 26.65 -15.31
N HIS A 233 -7.73 26.47 -14.12
CA HIS A 233 -6.40 26.99 -13.80
C HIS A 233 -5.40 25.85 -13.63
N ASP A 234 -4.19 26.03 -14.16
CA ASP A 234 -3.10 25.08 -13.92
C ASP A 234 -2.53 25.28 -12.50
N PRO A 235 -2.18 24.19 -11.79
CA PRO A 235 -1.57 24.32 -10.48
C PRO A 235 -0.13 24.83 -10.61
N ALA A 236 0.32 25.61 -9.62
CA ALA A 236 1.71 26.04 -9.55
C ALA A 236 2.63 24.81 -9.41
N PRO A 237 3.77 24.71 -10.13
CA PRO A 237 4.68 23.58 -9.99
C PRO A 237 5.16 23.40 -8.54
N PRO A 238 5.26 22.17 -7.99
CA PRO A 238 5.79 21.94 -6.64
C PRO A 238 7.09 22.67 -6.34
N THR A 239 8.05 22.70 -7.27
CA THR A 239 9.34 23.41 -7.09
C THR A 239 9.20 24.92 -6.95
N SER A 240 8.11 25.52 -7.46
CA SER A 240 7.84 26.95 -7.26
C SER A 240 7.40 27.28 -5.83
N VAL A 241 6.82 26.31 -5.13
CA VAL A 241 6.40 26.42 -3.73
C VAL A 241 7.52 25.97 -2.79
N ARG A 242 8.25 24.92 -3.17
CA ARG A 242 9.33 24.30 -2.40
C ARG A 242 10.57 24.11 -3.29
N PRO A 243 11.48 25.10 -3.38
CA PRO A 243 12.60 25.10 -4.32
C PRO A 243 13.68 24.02 -4.13
N ASP A 244 13.73 23.36 -2.96
CA ASP A 244 14.67 22.25 -2.67
C ASP A 244 14.25 20.92 -3.31
N LEU A 245 13.06 20.84 -3.90
CA LEU A 245 12.60 19.64 -4.61
C LEU A 245 13.34 19.43 -5.95
N PRO A 246 13.63 18.19 -6.34
CA PRO A 246 14.08 17.87 -7.70
C PRO A 246 13.07 18.31 -8.77
N LYS A 247 13.54 18.92 -9.87
CA LYS A 247 12.68 19.43 -10.95
C LYS A 247 11.84 18.36 -11.63
N GLU A 248 12.30 17.12 -11.60
CA GLU A 248 11.60 15.97 -12.17
C GLU A 248 10.25 15.72 -11.46
N ILE A 249 10.10 16.15 -10.20
CA ILE A 249 8.85 16.03 -9.44
C ILE A 249 7.72 16.80 -10.11
N ASP A 250 8.00 18.00 -10.65
CA ASP A 250 6.96 18.85 -11.25
C ASP A 250 6.23 18.11 -12.37
N ARG A 251 6.97 17.46 -13.27
CA ARG A 251 6.38 16.70 -14.37
C ARG A 251 5.42 15.63 -13.88
N VAL A 252 5.82 14.90 -12.84
CA VAL A 252 5.06 13.75 -12.32
C VAL A 252 3.77 14.21 -11.63
N VAL A 253 3.87 15.23 -10.77
CA VAL A 253 2.73 15.77 -10.05
C VAL A 253 1.76 16.47 -11.00
N LEU A 254 2.25 17.34 -11.88
CA LEU A 254 1.40 18.09 -12.81
C LEU A 254 0.67 17.18 -13.81
N ARG A 255 1.29 16.07 -14.23
CA ARG A 255 0.62 15.08 -15.09
C ARG A 255 -0.52 14.38 -14.36
N ALA A 256 -0.33 13.99 -13.09
CA ALA A 256 -1.42 13.41 -12.28
C ALA A 256 -2.59 14.41 -12.09
N LEU A 257 -2.29 15.71 -12.05
CA LEU A 257 -3.26 16.80 -11.93
C LEU A 257 -3.85 17.29 -13.28
N GLY A 258 -3.64 16.54 -14.37
CA GLY A 258 -4.24 16.84 -15.67
C GLY A 258 -5.76 17.01 -15.58
N LYS A 259 -6.30 18.05 -16.23
CA LYS A 259 -7.73 18.40 -16.10
C LYS A 259 -8.62 17.33 -16.71
N LYS A 260 -8.23 16.80 -17.86
CA LYS A 260 -8.94 15.69 -18.49
C LYS A 260 -8.33 14.34 -18.09
N PRO A 261 -9.13 13.29 -17.86
CA PRO A 261 -8.62 11.96 -17.52
C PRO A 261 -7.52 11.45 -18.46
N GLU A 262 -7.68 11.66 -19.77
CA GLU A 262 -6.72 11.22 -20.80
C GLU A 262 -5.37 11.96 -20.77
N GLN A 263 -5.26 13.08 -20.06
CA GLN A 263 -4.00 13.81 -19.88
C GLN A 263 -3.15 13.23 -18.73
N ARG A 264 -3.75 12.38 -17.89
CA ARG A 264 -3.09 11.76 -16.73
C ARG A 264 -2.30 10.52 -17.16
N TYR A 265 -1.82 9.74 -16.20
CA TYR A 265 -1.20 8.45 -16.48
C TYR A 265 -2.26 7.45 -16.93
N ALA A 266 -1.97 6.64 -17.94
CA ALA A 266 -2.94 5.68 -18.48
C ALA A 266 -3.30 4.59 -17.46
N THR A 267 -2.31 4.19 -16.65
CA THR A 267 -2.45 3.14 -15.64
C THR A 267 -1.76 3.53 -14.34
N TRP A 268 -2.18 2.93 -13.22
CA TRP A 268 -1.49 3.04 -11.93
C TRP A 268 -0.04 2.56 -12.00
N ALA A 269 0.24 1.53 -12.80
CA ALA A 269 1.60 1.01 -13.00
C ALA A 269 2.52 2.06 -13.65
N GLU A 270 2.01 2.85 -14.61
CA GLU A 270 2.77 3.95 -15.23
C GLU A 270 3.09 5.04 -14.20
N PHE A 271 2.11 5.42 -13.37
CA PHE A 271 2.33 6.42 -12.31
C PHE A 271 3.33 5.92 -11.26
N ALA A 272 3.18 4.67 -10.80
CA ALA A 272 4.08 4.03 -9.84
C ALA A 272 5.52 3.93 -10.38
N ALA A 273 5.69 3.65 -11.68
CA ALA A 273 7.01 3.60 -12.31
C ALA A 273 7.73 4.97 -12.26
N GLU A 274 7.00 6.06 -12.50
CA GLU A 274 7.55 7.41 -12.39
C GLU A 274 7.95 7.77 -10.96
N LEU A 275 7.13 7.42 -9.97
CA LEU A 275 7.47 7.60 -8.55
C LEU A 275 8.74 6.81 -8.17
N SER A 276 8.88 5.58 -8.66
CA SER A 276 10.09 4.77 -8.46
C SER A 276 11.33 5.38 -9.11
N ASN A 277 11.18 6.04 -10.26
CA ASN A 277 12.30 6.76 -10.87
C ASN A 277 12.69 8.01 -10.07
N LEU A 278 11.72 8.75 -9.51
CA LEU A 278 11.99 9.89 -8.64
C LEU A 278 12.70 9.47 -7.34
N MET A 279 12.32 8.33 -6.74
CA MET A 279 12.97 7.81 -5.54
C MET A 279 14.48 7.64 -5.71
N LYS A 280 14.95 7.21 -6.90
CA LYS A 280 16.38 7.03 -7.20
C LYS A 280 17.17 8.35 -7.20
N LEU A 281 16.50 9.49 -7.33
CA LEU A 281 17.13 10.81 -7.30
C LEU A 281 17.29 11.36 -5.88
N VAL A 282 16.45 10.91 -4.94
CA VAL A 282 16.38 11.45 -3.58
C VAL A 282 16.92 10.50 -2.52
N LEU A 283 17.04 9.21 -2.82
CA LEU A 283 17.60 8.21 -1.91
C LEU A 283 19.13 8.12 -2.02
N PRO A 284 19.82 7.76 -0.93
CA PRO A 284 21.24 7.40 -0.98
C PRO A 284 21.48 6.24 -1.97
N PRO A 285 22.64 6.18 -2.66
CA PRO A 285 22.97 5.12 -3.62
C PRO A 285 22.86 3.70 -3.06
N ASP A 286 23.13 3.54 -1.76
CA ASP A 286 23.13 2.24 -1.09
C ASP A 286 21.73 1.81 -0.62
N ALA A 287 20.75 2.71 -0.60
CA ALA A 287 19.39 2.38 -0.23
C ALA A 287 18.74 1.47 -1.28
N ILE A 288 17.91 0.55 -0.81
CA ILE A 288 17.11 -0.34 -1.67
C ILE A 288 15.64 -0.01 -1.35
N PRO A 289 15.00 0.89 -2.13
CA PRO A 289 13.62 1.27 -1.87
C PRO A 289 12.67 0.10 -2.04
N ASP A 290 11.57 0.12 -1.31
CA ASP A 290 10.51 -0.88 -1.42
C ASP A 290 9.96 -1.02 -2.85
N SER A 291 9.96 0.08 -3.62
CA SER A 291 9.59 0.06 -5.03
C SER A 291 10.55 -0.78 -5.90
N GLU A 292 11.86 -0.72 -5.64
CA GLU A 292 12.85 -1.56 -6.34
C GLU A 292 12.64 -3.03 -5.97
N LYS A 293 12.49 -3.32 -4.66
CA LYS A 293 12.23 -4.68 -4.15
C LYS A 293 11.01 -5.31 -4.83
N TYR A 294 9.89 -4.59 -4.82
CA TYR A 294 8.63 -5.04 -5.41
C TYR A 294 8.73 -5.27 -6.91
N VAL A 295 9.29 -4.30 -7.66
CA VAL A 295 9.42 -4.39 -9.13
C VAL A 295 10.32 -5.55 -9.53
N VAL A 296 11.39 -5.81 -8.79
CA VAL A 296 12.28 -6.96 -9.03
C VAL A 296 11.50 -8.26 -8.85
N LEU A 297 10.84 -8.46 -7.71
CA LEU A 297 10.11 -9.71 -7.42
C LEU A 297 8.96 -9.95 -8.40
N LYS A 298 8.31 -8.90 -8.90
CA LYS A 298 7.23 -9.02 -9.89
C LYS A 298 7.72 -9.48 -11.27
N ARG A 299 9.01 -9.31 -11.59
CA ARG A 299 9.62 -9.72 -12.86
C ARG A 299 10.09 -11.18 -12.88
N VAL A 300 9.86 -11.89 -11.79
CA VAL A 300 10.34 -13.25 -11.58
C VAL A 300 9.28 -14.22 -12.07
N ASP A 301 9.58 -14.95 -13.13
CA ASP A 301 8.59 -15.83 -13.78
C ASP A 301 8.03 -16.88 -12.81
N MET A 302 8.88 -17.46 -11.93
CA MET A 302 8.39 -18.43 -10.94
C MET A 302 7.45 -17.82 -9.89
N LEU A 303 7.53 -16.51 -9.64
CA LEU A 303 6.66 -15.81 -8.68
C LEU A 303 5.39 -15.26 -9.34
N SER A 304 5.17 -15.48 -10.64
CA SER A 304 3.97 -15.00 -11.35
C SER A 304 2.65 -15.58 -10.81
N ILE A 305 2.74 -16.65 -10.00
CA ILE A 305 1.62 -17.26 -9.28
C ILE A 305 1.14 -16.40 -8.10
N LEU A 306 2.02 -15.58 -7.51
CA LEU A 306 1.69 -14.73 -6.38
C LEU A 306 0.90 -13.51 -6.87
N SER A 307 -0.14 -13.14 -6.14
CA SER A 307 -0.85 -11.89 -6.27
C SER A 307 -0.01 -10.69 -5.82
N ASP A 308 -0.42 -9.48 -6.19
CA ASP A 308 0.27 -8.25 -5.82
C ASP A 308 0.38 -8.09 -4.28
N ALA A 309 -0.63 -8.53 -3.53
CA ALA A 309 -0.62 -8.55 -2.07
C ALA A 309 0.42 -9.54 -1.50
N GLU A 310 0.48 -10.75 -2.05
CA GLU A 310 1.42 -11.79 -1.61
C GLU A 310 2.87 -11.43 -1.97
N ILE A 311 3.10 -10.70 -3.08
CA ILE A 311 4.43 -10.15 -3.41
C ILE A 311 4.87 -9.13 -2.37
N TRP A 312 3.98 -8.27 -1.89
CA TRP A 312 4.31 -7.30 -0.83
C TRP A 312 4.65 -7.98 0.50
N GLU A 313 3.93 -9.04 0.86
CA GLU A 313 4.29 -9.88 2.01
C GLU A 313 5.70 -10.48 1.84
N LEU A 314 6.02 -10.94 0.63
CA LEU A 314 7.36 -11.44 0.31
C LEU A 314 8.42 -10.33 0.40
N VAL A 315 8.16 -9.12 -0.13
CA VAL A 315 9.06 -7.97 0.00
C VAL A 315 9.41 -7.71 1.47
N ALA A 316 8.41 -7.74 2.36
CA ALA A 316 8.56 -7.51 3.79
C ALA A 316 9.31 -8.65 4.51
N ALA A 317 9.13 -9.90 4.06
CA ALA A 317 9.82 -11.06 4.63
C ALA A 317 11.30 -11.17 4.21
N GLY A 318 11.71 -10.50 3.13
CA GLY A 318 13.07 -10.56 2.60
C GLY A 318 14.05 -9.61 3.28
N ARG A 319 15.25 -10.10 3.59
CA ARG A 319 16.43 -9.30 3.93
C ARG A 319 17.18 -8.94 2.65
N TRP A 320 17.20 -7.65 2.30
CA TRP A 320 17.78 -7.17 1.06
C TRP A 320 19.19 -6.62 1.26
N THR A 321 20.15 -7.08 0.47
CA THR A 321 21.55 -6.65 0.58
C THR A 321 22.21 -6.47 -0.78
N ARG A 322 23.13 -5.50 -0.87
CA ARG A 322 24.08 -5.37 -1.98
C ARG A 322 25.37 -6.09 -1.60
N VAL A 323 25.87 -6.94 -2.48
CA VAL A 323 27.13 -7.67 -2.27
C VAL A 323 28.04 -7.37 -3.45
N GLY A 324 29.25 -6.89 -3.16
CA GLY A 324 30.24 -6.59 -4.21
C GLY A 324 30.72 -7.84 -4.94
N ALA A 325 31.35 -7.67 -6.09
CA ALA A 325 31.93 -8.77 -6.86
C ALA A 325 32.98 -9.57 -6.05
N LYS A 326 33.07 -10.89 -6.34
CA LYS A 326 34.02 -11.85 -5.74
C LYS A 326 33.85 -12.04 -4.22
N GLN A 327 32.63 -11.90 -3.73
CA GLN A 327 32.29 -12.13 -2.33
C GLN A 327 31.53 -13.45 -2.19
N GLN A 328 31.85 -14.21 -1.15
CA GLN A 328 31.12 -15.45 -0.84
C GLN A 328 29.80 -15.11 -0.13
N ILE A 329 28.71 -15.65 -0.68
CA ILE A 329 27.35 -15.49 -0.15
C ILE A 329 26.96 -16.72 0.67
N ILE A 330 27.24 -17.92 0.14
CA ILE A 330 27.03 -19.20 0.81
C ILE A 330 28.35 -19.96 0.77
N ARG A 331 28.70 -20.64 1.86
CA ARG A 331 29.85 -21.56 1.90
C ARG A 331 29.36 -23.00 1.97
N GLU A 332 30.08 -23.87 1.27
CA GLU A 332 29.88 -25.31 1.36
C GLU A 332 30.11 -25.80 2.80
N ASN A 333 29.30 -26.76 3.25
CA ASN A 333 29.31 -27.35 4.61
C ASN A 333 28.80 -26.45 5.75
N ASP A 334 28.56 -25.16 5.51
CA ASP A 334 27.93 -24.30 6.51
C ASP A 334 26.47 -24.73 6.75
N PRO A 335 25.94 -24.60 7.97
CA PRO A 335 24.51 -24.74 8.22
C PRO A 335 23.76 -23.58 7.57
N GLY A 336 22.50 -23.81 7.18
CA GLY A 336 21.65 -22.73 6.68
C GLY A 336 20.25 -23.19 6.32
N LYS A 337 19.28 -22.32 6.58
CA LYS A 337 17.85 -22.56 6.31
C LYS A 337 17.24 -21.56 5.34
N SER A 338 17.98 -20.51 4.99
CA SER A 338 17.51 -19.47 4.09
C SER A 338 17.66 -19.87 2.63
N PHE A 339 16.80 -19.33 1.78
CA PHE A 339 17.02 -19.27 0.34
C PHE A 339 17.18 -17.82 -0.10
N PHE A 340 17.67 -17.63 -1.32
CA PHE A 340 18.03 -16.34 -1.86
C PHE A 340 17.38 -16.15 -3.22
N PHE A 341 17.04 -14.90 -3.50
CA PHE A 341 16.62 -14.44 -4.81
C PHE A 341 17.64 -13.46 -5.38
N LEU A 342 18.12 -13.70 -6.60
CA LEU A 342 19.08 -12.84 -7.27
C LEU A 342 18.34 -11.77 -8.07
N ALA A 343 18.28 -10.57 -7.51
CA ALA A 343 17.58 -9.44 -8.11
C ALA A 343 18.34 -8.83 -9.29
N ARG A 344 19.67 -8.74 -9.17
CA ARG A 344 20.58 -8.16 -10.15
C ARG A 344 21.96 -8.79 -10.06
N GLY A 345 22.66 -8.86 -11.18
CA GLY A 345 24.01 -9.40 -11.29
C GLY A 345 24.02 -10.92 -11.47
N GLN A 346 25.18 -11.52 -11.24
CA GLN A 346 25.43 -12.93 -11.53
C GLN A 346 26.22 -13.57 -10.38
N VAL A 347 25.87 -14.81 -10.04
CA VAL A 347 26.61 -15.61 -9.05
C VAL A 347 27.05 -16.94 -9.66
N ARG A 348 28.15 -17.49 -9.16
CA ARG A 348 28.64 -18.82 -9.55
C ARG A 348 28.50 -19.80 -8.40
N VAL A 349 28.13 -21.03 -8.73
CA VAL A 349 27.97 -22.14 -7.79
C VAL A 349 29.11 -23.12 -7.99
N THR A 350 29.89 -23.36 -6.94
CA THR A 350 31.04 -24.26 -6.96
C THR A 350 30.94 -25.32 -5.87
N ARG A 351 31.44 -26.52 -6.14
CA ARG A 351 31.54 -27.60 -5.15
C ARG A 351 32.91 -28.24 -5.23
N HIS A 352 33.60 -28.35 -4.09
CA HIS A 352 35.01 -28.77 -4.06
C HIS A 352 35.89 -28.01 -5.06
N GLY A 353 35.63 -26.71 -5.25
CA GLY A 353 36.33 -25.84 -6.21
C GLY A 353 35.95 -26.02 -7.68
N ARG A 354 35.12 -27.00 -8.05
CA ARG A 354 34.63 -27.20 -9.41
C ARG A 354 33.36 -26.38 -9.66
N LEU A 355 33.32 -25.65 -10.78
CA LEU A 355 32.12 -24.92 -11.22
C LEU A 355 31.01 -25.91 -11.57
N LEU A 356 29.86 -25.78 -10.91
CA LEU A 356 28.66 -26.57 -11.16
C LEU A 356 27.68 -25.83 -12.07
N ASN A 357 27.43 -24.55 -11.76
CA ASN A 357 26.49 -23.73 -12.50
C ASN A 357 26.80 -22.24 -12.30
N THR A 358 26.20 -21.42 -13.15
CA THR A 358 26.09 -19.97 -12.98
C THR A 358 24.61 -19.65 -12.84
N ILE A 359 24.28 -18.70 -11.96
CA ILE A 359 22.90 -18.27 -11.69
C ILE A 359 22.82 -16.80 -12.06
N ASP A 360 21.83 -16.49 -12.89
CA ASP A 360 21.60 -15.17 -13.46
C ASP A 360 20.48 -14.43 -12.74
N GLU A 361 20.26 -13.17 -13.14
CA GLU A 361 19.17 -12.35 -12.63
C GLU A 361 17.83 -13.07 -12.74
N ARG A 362 16.98 -12.85 -11.74
CA ARG A 362 15.63 -13.39 -11.63
C ARG A 362 15.56 -14.89 -11.29
N GLU A 363 16.67 -15.48 -10.88
CA GLU A 363 16.70 -16.84 -10.37
C GLU A 363 16.86 -16.90 -8.85
N CYS A 364 16.49 -18.03 -8.26
CA CYS A 364 16.70 -18.31 -6.83
C CYS A 364 17.79 -19.36 -6.60
N PHE A 365 18.35 -19.39 -5.39
CA PHE A 365 19.29 -20.42 -4.94
C PHE A 365 19.20 -20.67 -3.43
N GLY A 366 19.62 -21.86 -2.99
CA GLY A 366 19.53 -22.26 -1.59
C GLY A 366 18.14 -22.76 -1.18
N GLU A 367 17.21 -22.87 -2.13
CA GLU A 367 15.84 -23.37 -2.00
C GLU A 367 15.79 -24.78 -1.40
N MET A 368 16.76 -25.64 -1.72
CA MET A 368 16.85 -26.99 -1.16
C MET A 368 17.08 -26.98 0.35
N ALA A 369 17.87 -26.03 0.86
CA ALA A 369 18.15 -25.92 2.28
C ALA A 369 16.91 -25.44 3.04
N TYR A 370 16.17 -24.48 2.45
CA TYR A 370 14.89 -24.02 2.97
C TYR A 370 13.84 -25.13 3.03
N ILE A 371 13.62 -25.84 1.92
CA ILE A 371 12.60 -26.92 1.83
C ILE A 371 12.89 -28.07 2.80
N ARG A 372 14.16 -28.39 3.03
CA ARG A 372 14.59 -29.43 4.00
C ARG A 372 14.68 -28.92 5.45
N GLY A 373 14.31 -27.67 5.74
CA GLY A 373 14.44 -27.10 7.09
C GLY A 373 15.87 -26.97 7.61
N GLY A 374 16.87 -27.01 6.71
CA GLY A 374 18.31 -27.02 6.98
C GLY A 374 18.81 -28.19 7.82
N GLU A 375 18.18 -29.36 7.69
CA GLU A 375 18.68 -30.62 8.29
C GLU A 375 20.05 -31.03 7.76
N LEU A 376 20.37 -30.65 6.52
CA LEU A 376 21.66 -30.88 5.89
C LEU A 376 22.43 -29.58 5.70
N PRO A 377 23.77 -29.64 5.74
CA PRO A 377 24.59 -28.48 5.44
C PRO A 377 24.48 -28.06 3.96
N ARG A 378 24.96 -26.85 3.67
CA ARG A 378 25.00 -26.31 2.31
C ARG A 378 25.85 -27.20 1.40
N HIS A 379 25.30 -27.56 0.24
CA HIS A 379 25.91 -28.53 -0.67
C HIS A 379 26.98 -27.94 -1.60
N ALA A 380 27.04 -26.61 -1.70
CA ALA A 380 27.91 -25.88 -2.60
C ALA A 380 28.19 -24.47 -2.06
N THR A 381 29.30 -23.89 -2.50
CA THR A 381 29.64 -22.48 -2.27
C THR A 381 29.03 -21.62 -3.37
N VAL A 382 28.41 -20.50 -3.00
CA VAL A 382 27.89 -19.49 -3.94
C VAL A 382 28.69 -18.21 -3.76
N GLU A 383 29.24 -17.69 -4.86
CA GLU A 383 30.08 -16.50 -4.87
C GLU A 383 29.58 -15.52 -5.94
N SER A 384 29.56 -14.22 -5.63
CA SER A 384 29.21 -13.18 -6.59
C SER A 384 30.28 -13.04 -7.68
N VAL A 385 29.84 -13.00 -8.94
CA VAL A 385 30.72 -12.74 -10.10
C VAL A 385 30.78 -11.25 -10.38
N THR A 386 29.64 -10.57 -10.30
CA THR A 386 29.48 -9.12 -10.42
C THR A 386 29.00 -8.53 -9.09
N ASP A 387 28.80 -7.22 -9.03
CA ASP A 387 28.02 -6.64 -7.94
C ASP A 387 26.58 -7.15 -8.04
N VAL A 388 26.06 -7.68 -6.93
CA VAL A 388 24.75 -8.30 -6.88
C VAL A 388 23.83 -7.60 -5.90
N LEU A 389 22.54 -7.57 -6.23
CA LEU A 389 21.46 -7.28 -5.31
C LEU A 389 20.77 -8.60 -5.01
N LEU A 390 20.66 -8.96 -3.73
CA LEU A 390 20.00 -10.20 -3.32
C LEU A 390 18.95 -9.96 -2.25
N ALA A 391 17.91 -10.78 -2.28
CA ALA A 391 16.94 -10.92 -1.21
C ALA A 391 17.12 -12.27 -0.54
N GLU A 392 17.44 -12.29 0.74
CA GLU A 392 17.52 -13.49 1.56
C GLU A 392 16.23 -13.69 2.33
N PHE A 393 15.70 -14.91 2.30
CA PHE A 393 14.46 -15.27 2.95
C PHE A 393 14.72 -16.35 4.00
N GLU A 394 14.54 -15.99 5.27
CA GLU A 394 14.63 -16.91 6.39
C GLU A 394 13.27 -17.53 6.72
N PRO A 395 13.22 -18.74 7.31
CA PRO A 395 11.96 -19.41 7.62
C PRO A 395 11.03 -18.62 8.55
N GLU A 396 11.58 -17.91 9.54
CA GLU A 396 10.77 -17.23 10.55
C GLU A 396 9.96 -16.05 9.97
N PRO A 397 10.53 -15.09 9.21
CA PRO A 397 9.75 -14.07 8.52
C PRO A 397 8.71 -14.66 7.55
N LEU A 398 9.08 -15.69 6.79
CA LEU A 398 8.16 -16.33 5.84
C LEU A 398 6.96 -16.99 6.53
N ALA A 399 7.16 -17.56 7.72
CA ALA A 399 6.08 -18.18 8.50
C ALA A 399 5.03 -17.17 9.00
N ARG A 400 5.35 -15.86 8.99
CA ARG A 400 4.42 -14.78 9.34
C ARG A 400 3.58 -14.29 8.16
N MET A 401 3.93 -14.69 6.93
CA MET A 401 3.13 -14.40 5.75
C MET A 401 1.78 -15.12 5.83
N SER A 402 0.81 -14.69 5.04
CA SER A 402 -0.47 -15.37 4.91
C SER A 402 -0.28 -16.81 4.40
N ILE A 403 -1.18 -17.72 4.82
CA ILE A 403 -1.13 -19.13 4.42
C ILE A 403 -1.18 -19.28 2.89
N GLY A 404 -1.95 -18.41 2.21
CA GLY A 404 -2.00 -18.35 0.75
C GLY A 404 -0.64 -18.04 0.14
N ALA A 405 0.01 -16.97 0.63
CA ALA A 405 1.34 -16.56 0.16
C ALA A 405 2.38 -17.66 0.38
N GLN A 406 2.38 -18.29 1.57
CA GLN A 406 3.28 -19.40 1.90
C GLN A 406 3.08 -20.59 0.95
N TYR A 407 1.82 -20.96 0.67
CA TYR A 407 1.49 -22.05 -0.24
C TYR A 407 1.94 -21.75 -1.68
N CYS A 408 1.62 -20.56 -2.20
CA CYS A 408 2.01 -20.12 -3.53
C CYS A 408 3.54 -20.09 -3.70
N LEU A 409 4.25 -19.55 -2.70
CA LEU A 409 5.71 -19.52 -2.68
C LEU A 409 6.32 -20.93 -2.67
N MET A 410 5.83 -21.83 -1.81
CA MET A 410 6.30 -23.20 -1.76
C MET A 410 6.08 -23.93 -3.10
N ARG A 411 4.90 -23.75 -3.71
CA ARG A 411 4.58 -24.32 -5.03
C ARG A 411 5.50 -23.78 -6.12
N ALA A 412 5.84 -22.48 -6.08
CA ALA A 412 6.80 -21.87 -6.99
C ALA A 412 8.20 -22.47 -6.85
N LEU A 413 8.71 -22.61 -5.61
CA LEU A 413 10.03 -23.17 -5.33
C LEU A 413 10.14 -24.64 -5.76
N VAL A 414 9.12 -25.46 -5.44
CA VAL A 414 9.08 -26.87 -5.84
C VAL A 414 9.07 -27.01 -7.36
N ARG A 415 8.25 -26.21 -8.06
CA ARG A 415 8.22 -26.23 -9.53
C ARG A 415 9.59 -25.87 -10.11
N ASN A 416 10.23 -24.82 -9.61
CA ASN A 416 11.57 -24.41 -10.05
C ASN A 416 12.61 -25.53 -9.88
N LEU A 417 12.56 -26.27 -8.76
CA LEU A 417 13.42 -27.43 -8.52
C LEU A 417 13.16 -28.58 -9.49
N VAL A 418 11.89 -28.87 -9.80
CA VAL A 418 11.52 -29.90 -10.78
C VAL A 418 12.06 -29.53 -12.17
N ASP A 419 11.87 -28.29 -12.60
CA ASP A 419 12.35 -27.79 -13.89
C ASP A 419 13.89 -27.92 -13.97
N ARG A 420 14.61 -27.55 -12.90
CA ARG A 420 16.08 -27.69 -12.80
C ARG A 420 16.53 -29.16 -12.84
N LEU A 421 15.81 -30.06 -12.18
CA LEU A 421 16.11 -31.49 -12.18
C LEU A 421 15.92 -32.10 -13.57
N GLU A 422 14.85 -31.72 -14.28
CA GLU A 422 14.60 -32.15 -15.65
C GLU A 422 15.70 -31.68 -16.61
N MET A 423 16.14 -30.42 -16.48
CA MET A 423 17.29 -29.89 -17.22
C MET A 423 18.58 -30.67 -16.91
N ALA A 424 18.84 -30.99 -15.65
CA ALA A 424 20.02 -31.75 -15.25
C ALA A 424 20.00 -33.18 -15.82
N ASN A 425 18.86 -33.88 -15.76
CA ASN A 425 18.70 -35.21 -16.34
C ASN A 425 18.90 -35.20 -17.86
N THR A 426 18.39 -34.17 -18.54
CA THR A 426 18.59 -33.99 -19.99
C THR A 426 20.07 -33.78 -20.35
N ARG A 427 20.84 -33.11 -19.48
CA ARG A 427 22.30 -32.93 -19.67
C ARG A 427 23.10 -34.21 -19.41
N LEU A 428 22.62 -35.11 -18.56
CA LEU A 428 23.26 -36.40 -18.26
C LEU A 428 22.97 -37.48 -19.31
N THR A 429 21.91 -37.30 -20.09
CA THR A 429 21.47 -38.24 -21.14
C THR A 429 22.00 -37.88 -22.53
N ARG A 430 22.72 -36.76 -22.65
CA ARG A 430 23.54 -36.37 -23.81
C ARG A 430 25.00 -36.58 -23.50
#